data_AF-A0A957E3D3-F1
#
_entry.id   AF-A0A957E3D3-F1
#
_cell.length_a   1.000
_cell.length_b   1.000
_cell.length_c   1.000
_cell.angle_alpha   90.00
_cell.angle_beta   90.00
_cell.angle_gamma   90.00
#
_symmetry.space_group_name_H-M   'P 1'
#
loop_
_entity.id
_entity.type
_entity.pdbx_description
1 polymer ?
#
loop_
_entity_poly.entity_id
_entity_poly.type
_entity_poly.pdbx_seq_one_letter_code
_entity_poly.pdbx_strand_id
1 'polypeptide(L)'
;MKRIAVTFVMVALIVVTVLFSQSQAAAGAATPASISYLGEAGTYQIDPDSNFIIKRLDPFRFEFEAGPEYTAVAGERVWSFSGSESVPPADYHNWESFGSVPAGCVVEYKGIDDDVDDRINQFYLDDDVIHTINQGLVFEGEFVVTEAGELKVFAADSAGFWIKVCDTVIQPTATPTMIFTETPTVTPTQEVTETPSPTPTEPATTPEVTATPTGEIMETPESTATATATAVITETPITPTATAVSATATPELTPTATKEPRLDSCLRFNFDVSGDVAKRGLYVAQETGGRHLASWYAEEGWQDSGWIEGIDITFPSVYVHVLYYSGPDADPLMLQIVNPAPNTNDGWLSRGMCHALEIGWAD
;
A
#
# COMPACT_ATOMS: atom_id res chain seq x y z
N MET A 1 10.21 66.36 -14.00
CA MET A 1 9.79 65.39 -12.96
C MET A 1 8.47 64.67 -13.28
N LYS A 2 8.14 64.38 -14.56
CA LYS A 2 6.88 63.71 -14.94
C LYS A 2 7.06 62.34 -15.63
N ARG A 3 8.31 61.90 -15.86
CA ARG A 3 8.61 60.65 -16.60
C ARG A 3 9.00 59.45 -15.73
N ILE A 4 9.16 59.63 -14.41
CA ILE A 4 9.58 58.55 -13.49
C ILE A 4 8.36 57.82 -12.88
N ALA A 5 7.21 58.48 -12.77
CA ALA A 5 6.01 57.90 -12.16
C ALA A 5 5.30 56.85 -13.04
N VAL A 6 5.47 56.89 -14.37
CA VAL A 6 4.79 55.96 -15.29
C VAL A 6 5.49 54.59 -15.35
N THR A 7 6.80 54.57 -15.17
CA THR A 7 7.59 53.32 -15.23
C THR A 7 7.38 52.45 -13.99
N PHE A 8 7.18 53.05 -12.81
CA PHE A 8 6.92 52.29 -11.58
C PHE A 8 5.56 51.59 -11.55
N VAL A 9 4.54 52.19 -12.19
CA VAL A 9 3.19 51.59 -12.25
C VAL A 9 3.16 50.40 -13.23
N MET A 10 3.92 50.43 -14.33
CA MET A 10 4.00 49.26 -15.23
C MET A 10 4.79 48.10 -14.65
N VAL A 11 5.87 48.35 -13.90
CA VAL A 11 6.64 47.26 -13.26
C VAL A 11 5.82 46.61 -12.14
N ALA A 12 5.09 47.38 -11.34
CA ALA A 12 4.20 46.82 -10.32
C ALA A 12 3.04 46.01 -10.93
N LEU A 13 2.50 46.41 -12.08
CA LEU A 13 1.42 45.67 -12.75
C LEU A 13 1.93 44.36 -13.38
N ILE A 14 3.17 44.32 -13.88
CA ILE A 14 3.81 43.11 -14.43
C ILE A 14 4.18 42.12 -13.30
N VAL A 15 4.62 42.61 -12.14
CA VAL A 15 4.91 41.74 -10.98
C VAL A 15 3.63 41.14 -10.39
N VAL A 16 2.52 41.88 -10.41
CA VAL A 16 1.21 41.37 -9.94
C VAL A 16 0.58 40.38 -10.94
N THR A 17 0.79 40.49 -12.26
CA THR A 17 0.36 39.44 -13.18
C THR A 17 1.23 38.19 -13.13
N VAL A 18 2.54 38.30 -12.89
CA VAL A 18 3.42 37.12 -12.78
C VAL A 18 3.18 36.33 -11.47
N LEU A 19 2.75 36.98 -10.38
CA LEU A 19 2.42 36.30 -9.12
C LEU A 19 1.03 35.64 -9.09
N PHE A 20 0.11 36.01 -9.98
CA PHE A 20 -1.20 35.35 -10.13
C PHE A 20 -1.23 34.29 -11.24
N SER A 21 -0.09 33.99 -11.88
CA SER A 21 -0.01 33.02 -12.97
C SER A 21 0.37 31.59 -12.54
N GLN A 22 0.67 31.35 -11.26
CA GLN A 22 1.20 30.06 -10.76
C GLN A 22 0.21 29.21 -9.93
N SER A 23 -1.08 29.54 -9.91
CA SER A 23 -2.08 28.71 -9.18
C SER A 23 -3.20 28.18 -10.06
N GLN A 24 -2.98 28.07 -11.37
CA GLN A 24 -3.74 27.11 -12.15
C GLN A 24 -3.02 25.78 -12.00
N ALA A 25 -3.31 25.06 -10.91
CA ALA A 25 -3.23 23.60 -10.95
C ALA A 25 -3.90 23.21 -12.28
N ALA A 26 -3.15 22.57 -13.16
CA ALA A 26 -3.65 22.15 -14.46
C ALA A 26 -5.00 21.49 -14.20
N ALA A 27 -6.07 22.07 -14.74
CA ALA A 27 -7.38 21.45 -14.68
C ALA A 27 -7.19 20.10 -15.37
N GLY A 28 -7.08 19.03 -14.58
CA GLY A 28 -6.77 17.70 -15.07
C GLY A 28 -7.74 17.38 -16.19
N ALA A 29 -7.22 16.84 -17.29
CA ALA A 29 -8.06 16.25 -18.32
C ALA A 29 -9.10 15.35 -17.62
N ALA A 30 -10.38 15.49 -17.97
CA ALA A 30 -11.42 14.74 -17.30
C ALA A 30 -11.11 13.24 -17.45
N THR A 31 -11.12 12.49 -16.35
CA THR A 31 -10.76 11.07 -16.35
C THR A 31 -11.77 10.29 -17.20
N PRO A 32 -11.31 9.42 -18.14
CA PRO A 32 -12.21 8.63 -18.95
C PRO A 32 -12.94 7.60 -18.09
N ALA A 33 -14.20 7.31 -18.44
CA ALA A 33 -15.03 6.35 -17.72
C ALA A 33 -14.49 4.92 -17.93
N SER A 34 -14.12 4.58 -19.16
CA SER A 34 -13.43 3.33 -19.49
C SER A 34 -12.31 3.58 -20.48
N ILE A 35 -11.29 2.72 -20.42
CA ILE A 35 -10.21 2.69 -21.41
C ILE A 35 -9.76 1.24 -21.61
N SER A 36 -9.42 0.88 -22.84
CA SER A 36 -8.99 -0.48 -23.18
C SER A 36 -8.00 -0.44 -24.33
N TYR A 37 -6.91 -1.19 -24.20
CA TYR A 37 -5.95 -1.36 -25.28
C TYR A 37 -6.53 -2.27 -26.36
N LEU A 38 -6.42 -1.86 -27.62
CA LEU A 38 -6.96 -2.62 -28.75
C LEU A 38 -5.87 -3.38 -29.51
N GLY A 39 -4.66 -2.80 -29.62
CA GLY A 39 -3.56 -3.42 -30.34
C GLY A 39 -2.60 -2.42 -30.99
N GLU A 40 -1.72 -2.98 -31.82
CA GLU A 40 -0.78 -2.25 -32.66
C GLU A 40 -1.09 -2.53 -34.15
N ALA A 41 -1.27 -1.46 -34.94
CA ALA A 41 -1.66 -1.51 -36.35
C ALA A 41 -3.01 -2.21 -36.66
N GLY A 42 -3.56 -2.00 -37.85
CA GLY A 42 -4.80 -2.67 -38.29
C GLY A 42 -6.07 -1.86 -38.09
N THR A 43 -7.22 -2.44 -38.40
CA THR A 43 -8.52 -1.76 -38.34
C THR A 43 -9.29 -2.18 -37.10
N TYR A 44 -9.71 -1.19 -36.32
CA TYR A 44 -10.43 -1.36 -35.06
C TYR A 44 -11.84 -0.78 -35.21
N GLN A 45 -12.82 -1.48 -34.66
CA GLN A 45 -14.19 -1.00 -34.52
C GLN A 45 -14.57 -0.98 -33.05
N ILE A 46 -15.14 0.15 -32.61
CA ILE A 46 -15.59 0.39 -31.24
C ILE A 46 -17.04 0.85 -31.25
N ASP A 47 -17.62 0.99 -30.07
CA ASP A 47 -18.96 1.57 -29.94
C ASP A 47 -18.99 3.00 -30.53
N PRO A 48 -20.03 3.39 -31.28
CA PRO A 48 -20.16 4.74 -31.84
C PRO A 48 -20.09 5.89 -30.82
N ASP A 49 -20.40 5.63 -29.55
CA ASP A 49 -20.31 6.61 -28.46
C ASP A 49 -18.93 6.60 -27.77
N SER A 50 -17.98 5.81 -28.27
CA SER A 50 -16.58 5.75 -27.81
C SER A 50 -15.63 6.40 -28.80
N ASN A 51 -14.42 6.69 -28.32
CA ASN A 51 -13.37 7.35 -29.08
C ASN A 51 -12.06 6.53 -29.04
N PHE A 52 -11.11 6.90 -29.87
CA PHE A 52 -9.78 6.32 -29.92
C PHE A 52 -8.73 7.26 -29.35
N ILE A 53 -7.74 6.68 -28.69
CA ILE A 53 -6.46 7.32 -28.39
C ILE A 53 -5.40 6.63 -29.21
N ILE A 54 -4.58 7.39 -29.92
CA ILE A 54 -3.50 6.87 -30.74
C ILE A 54 -2.16 7.39 -30.24
N LYS A 55 -1.27 6.48 -29.87
CA LYS A 55 0.14 6.82 -29.63
C LYS A 55 0.85 6.95 -30.96
N ARG A 56 1.50 8.10 -31.16
CA ARG A 56 2.43 8.32 -32.28
C ARG A 56 3.80 8.60 -31.71
N LEU A 57 4.85 8.11 -32.39
CA LEU A 57 6.24 8.16 -31.88
C LEU A 57 7.04 9.37 -32.37
N ASP A 58 6.66 9.99 -33.50
CA ASP A 58 7.42 11.09 -34.11
C ASP A 58 6.51 12.27 -34.55
N PRO A 59 6.45 13.37 -33.76
CA PRO A 59 6.86 13.43 -32.36
C PRO A 59 5.99 12.55 -31.46
N PHE A 60 6.53 12.15 -30.30
CA PHE A 60 5.78 11.43 -29.28
C PHE A 60 4.58 12.25 -28.82
N ARG A 61 3.37 11.71 -29.03
CA ARG A 61 2.11 12.33 -28.63
C ARG A 61 0.98 11.30 -28.59
N PHE A 62 -0.07 11.62 -27.83
CA PHE A 62 -1.37 11.00 -27.94
C PHE A 62 -2.30 11.86 -28.79
N GLU A 63 -2.98 11.25 -29.74
CA GLU A 63 -4.00 11.90 -30.56
C GLU A 63 -5.38 11.32 -30.27
N PHE A 64 -6.38 12.20 -30.34
CA PHE A 64 -7.79 11.85 -30.28
C PHE A 64 -8.29 11.56 -31.69
N GLU A 65 -9.02 10.47 -31.85
CA GLU A 65 -9.85 10.23 -33.04
C GLU A 65 -11.25 9.77 -32.61
N ALA A 66 -12.27 10.24 -33.32
CA ALA A 66 -13.64 9.83 -33.04
C ALA A 66 -13.88 8.38 -33.51
N GLY A 67 -14.76 7.66 -32.80
CA GLY A 67 -15.29 6.38 -33.26
C GLY A 67 -16.16 6.50 -34.52
N PRO A 68 -16.72 5.38 -35.03
CA PRO A 68 -16.60 4.02 -34.49
C PRO A 68 -15.45 3.21 -35.10
N GLU A 69 -14.77 3.69 -36.13
CA GLU A 69 -13.75 2.91 -36.85
C GLU A 69 -12.46 3.72 -37.02
N TYR A 70 -11.33 3.07 -36.75
CA TYR A 70 -10.00 3.63 -36.99
C TYR A 70 -9.08 2.57 -37.60
N THR A 71 -8.27 2.97 -38.58
CA THR A 71 -7.24 2.10 -39.16
C THR A 71 -5.87 2.63 -38.80
N ALA A 72 -5.21 1.94 -37.89
CA ALA A 72 -3.86 2.23 -37.42
C ALA A 72 -2.81 1.74 -38.41
N VAL A 73 -1.81 2.59 -38.65
CA VAL A 73 -0.62 2.21 -39.41
C VAL A 73 0.40 1.47 -38.53
N ALA A 74 1.44 0.91 -39.15
CA ALA A 74 2.51 0.24 -38.42
C ALA A 74 3.19 1.20 -37.42
N GLY A 75 3.40 0.73 -36.19
CA GLY A 75 4.01 1.52 -35.11
C GLY A 75 3.03 2.41 -34.33
N GLU A 76 1.74 2.43 -34.70
CA GLU A 76 0.70 3.07 -33.87
C GLU A 76 0.11 2.07 -32.90
N ARG A 77 -0.04 2.51 -31.65
CA ARG A 77 -0.76 1.78 -30.61
C ARG A 77 -2.09 2.48 -30.35
N VAL A 78 -3.14 1.69 -30.21
CA VAL A 78 -4.53 2.19 -30.17
C VAL A 78 -5.22 1.73 -28.91
N TRP A 79 -5.91 2.66 -28.26
CA TRP A 79 -6.83 2.41 -27.17
C TRP A 79 -8.23 2.90 -27.56
N SER A 80 -9.26 2.20 -27.09
CA SER A 80 -10.62 2.73 -27.05
C SER A 80 -10.86 3.38 -25.69
N PHE A 81 -11.64 4.44 -25.65
CA PHE A 81 -12.09 5.02 -24.39
C PHE A 81 -13.48 5.63 -24.50
N SER A 82 -14.18 5.72 -23.37
CA SER A 82 -15.49 6.37 -23.26
C SER A 82 -15.45 7.49 -22.23
N GLY A 83 -16.30 8.51 -22.42
CA GLY A 83 -16.39 9.66 -21.51
C GLY A 83 -15.75 10.90 -22.09
N SER A 84 -14.77 11.47 -21.38
CA SER A 84 -14.17 12.77 -21.72
C SER A 84 -13.62 12.82 -23.15
N GLU A 85 -13.56 14.00 -23.76
CA GLU A 85 -12.92 14.19 -25.09
C GLU A 85 -11.43 14.54 -24.97
N SER A 86 -10.86 14.52 -23.75
CA SER A 86 -9.49 14.96 -23.51
C SER A 86 -8.53 13.78 -23.40
N VAL A 87 -7.66 13.65 -24.40
CA VAL A 87 -6.46 12.80 -24.31
C VAL A 87 -5.48 13.38 -23.29
N PRO A 88 -4.69 12.53 -22.60
CA PRO A 88 -3.75 13.00 -21.62
C PRO A 88 -2.53 13.61 -22.33
N PRO A 89 -1.71 14.41 -21.63
CA PRO A 89 -0.39 14.76 -22.10
C PRO A 89 0.43 13.51 -22.41
N ALA A 90 1.37 13.63 -23.34
CA ALA A 90 2.31 12.59 -23.67
C ALA A 90 3.63 12.89 -22.97
N ASP A 91 3.94 12.13 -21.93
CA ASP A 91 5.10 12.34 -21.07
C ASP A 91 6.10 11.19 -21.21
N TYR A 92 7.38 11.54 -21.36
CA TYR A 92 8.48 10.58 -21.44
C TYR A 92 9.73 11.17 -20.80
N HIS A 93 10.27 10.48 -19.80
CA HIS A 93 11.33 10.99 -18.93
C HIS A 93 11.07 12.42 -18.44
N ASN A 94 9.81 12.69 -18.09
CA ASN A 94 9.34 14.02 -17.73
C ASN A 94 8.77 14.04 -16.32
N TRP A 95 8.92 15.18 -15.66
CA TRP A 95 8.32 15.47 -14.38
C TRP A 95 7.09 16.35 -14.56
N GLU A 96 5.99 15.98 -13.93
CA GLU A 96 4.81 16.83 -13.78
C GLU A 96 4.58 17.09 -12.28
N SER A 97 4.44 18.37 -11.92
CA SER A 97 4.15 18.80 -10.54
C SER A 97 2.69 19.17 -10.41
N PHE A 98 2.06 18.68 -9.35
CA PHE A 98 0.69 19.00 -8.96
C PHE A 98 0.63 20.01 -7.81
N GLY A 99 1.78 20.52 -7.38
CA GLY A 99 1.91 21.46 -6.28
C GLY A 99 1.77 20.83 -4.90
N SER A 100 1.62 21.67 -3.89
CA SER A 100 1.54 21.23 -2.49
C SER A 100 0.19 20.58 -2.18
N VAL A 101 0.23 19.39 -1.57
CA VAL A 101 -0.93 18.62 -1.13
C VAL A 101 -0.91 18.41 0.39
N PRO A 102 -2.07 18.38 1.07
CA PRO A 102 -2.14 18.07 2.50
C PRO A 102 -2.03 16.56 2.75
N ALA A 103 -1.64 16.20 3.98
CA ALA A 103 -1.81 14.85 4.49
C ALA A 103 -3.30 14.44 4.43
N GLY A 104 -3.57 13.19 4.06
CA GLY A 104 -4.91 12.67 3.84
C GLY A 104 -5.47 12.93 2.44
N CYS A 105 -4.75 13.66 1.57
CA CYS A 105 -5.14 13.83 0.18
C CYS A 105 -5.22 12.47 -0.54
N VAL A 106 -6.35 12.17 -1.17
CA VAL A 106 -6.49 11.00 -2.03
C VAL A 106 -6.08 11.38 -3.45
N VAL A 107 -5.23 10.56 -4.06
CA VAL A 107 -4.80 10.68 -5.45
C VAL A 107 -5.38 9.50 -6.21
N GLU A 108 -6.27 9.79 -7.15
CA GLU A 108 -6.79 8.82 -8.12
C GLU A 108 -6.06 9.02 -9.45
N TYR A 109 -5.63 7.94 -10.08
CA TYR A 109 -5.02 8.02 -11.41
C TYR A 109 -5.52 6.92 -12.33
N LYS A 110 -5.60 7.27 -13.61
CA LYS A 110 -5.74 6.35 -14.73
C LYS A 110 -4.69 6.73 -15.76
N GLY A 111 -4.16 5.76 -16.49
CA GLY A 111 -3.20 6.05 -17.52
C GLY A 111 -3.06 4.94 -18.54
N ILE A 112 -2.30 5.27 -19.57
CA ILE A 112 -1.87 4.36 -20.62
C ILE A 112 -0.36 4.34 -20.66
N ASP A 113 0.18 3.15 -20.86
CA ASP A 113 1.59 2.94 -21.16
C ASP A 113 1.71 2.26 -22.51
N ASP A 114 2.87 2.38 -23.11
CA ASP A 114 3.09 1.86 -24.43
C ASP A 114 3.52 0.41 -24.44
N ASP A 115 4.25 -0.05 -23.45
CA ASP A 115 4.57 -1.45 -23.25
C ASP A 115 4.64 -1.82 -21.76
N VAL A 116 5.20 -2.99 -21.49
CA VAL A 116 5.40 -3.50 -20.13
C VAL A 116 6.87 -3.86 -20.05
N ASP A 117 7.65 -2.97 -19.44
CA ASP A 117 9.08 -3.16 -19.25
C ASP A 117 9.57 -2.64 -17.88
N ASP A 118 10.86 -2.37 -17.76
CA ASP A 118 11.50 -1.97 -16.50
C ASP A 118 11.41 -0.45 -16.21
N ARG A 119 10.80 0.34 -17.11
CA ARG A 119 10.59 1.78 -16.94
C ARG A 119 9.32 2.04 -16.13
N ILE A 120 9.50 2.11 -14.81
CA ILE A 120 8.38 2.23 -13.88
C ILE A 120 8.06 3.69 -13.56
N ASN A 121 6.82 4.12 -13.87
CA ASN A 121 6.31 5.43 -13.51
C ASN A 121 6.03 5.53 -12.00
N GLN A 122 6.34 6.67 -11.38
CA GLN A 122 6.31 6.81 -9.92
C GLN A 122 5.76 8.17 -9.47
N PHE A 123 5.03 8.18 -8.36
CA PHE A 123 4.66 9.40 -7.65
C PHE A 123 5.63 9.68 -6.52
N TYR A 124 5.95 10.97 -6.37
CA TYR A 124 6.85 11.51 -5.38
C TYR A 124 6.13 12.53 -4.52
N LEU A 125 6.46 12.54 -3.23
CA LEU A 125 6.16 13.64 -2.34
C LEU A 125 7.49 14.29 -1.97
N ASP A 126 7.64 15.56 -2.31
CA ASP A 126 8.91 16.26 -2.36
C ASP A 126 9.90 15.44 -3.22
N ASP A 127 10.87 14.74 -2.63
CA ASP A 127 11.86 13.95 -3.37
C ASP A 127 11.83 12.44 -3.04
N ASP A 128 10.86 12.01 -2.24
CA ASP A 128 10.70 10.61 -1.86
C ASP A 128 9.60 9.92 -2.68
N VAL A 129 9.87 8.70 -3.16
CA VAL A 129 8.87 7.86 -3.81
C VAL A 129 7.83 7.46 -2.77
N ILE A 130 6.59 7.86 -2.99
CA ILE A 130 5.47 7.51 -2.11
C ILE A 130 4.52 6.49 -2.73
N HIS A 131 4.51 6.36 -4.06
CA HIS A 131 3.68 5.37 -4.76
C HIS A 131 4.31 4.95 -6.08
N THR A 132 4.23 3.66 -6.38
CA THR A 132 4.72 3.07 -7.62
C THR A 132 3.53 2.68 -8.49
N ILE A 133 3.50 3.15 -9.74
CA ILE A 133 2.39 2.90 -10.64
C ILE A 133 2.48 1.47 -11.19
N ASN A 134 1.35 0.76 -11.18
CA ASN A 134 1.23 -0.57 -11.77
C ASN A 134 1.59 -0.52 -13.25
N GLN A 135 2.34 -1.51 -13.71
CA GLN A 135 2.69 -1.69 -15.11
C GLN A 135 1.50 -2.20 -15.93
N GLY A 136 1.40 -1.82 -17.20
CA GLY A 136 0.37 -2.28 -18.11
C GLY A 136 0.05 -1.28 -19.22
N LEU A 137 -0.52 -1.76 -20.32
CA LEU A 137 -0.95 -0.89 -21.43
C LEU A 137 -2.10 0.04 -21.04
N VAL A 138 -2.84 -0.33 -20.00
CA VAL A 138 -3.83 0.47 -19.29
C VAL A 138 -3.60 0.19 -17.81
N PHE A 139 -3.53 1.25 -17.00
CA PHE A 139 -3.42 1.12 -15.56
C PHE A 139 -4.32 2.13 -14.85
N GLU A 140 -4.75 1.79 -13.66
CA GLU A 140 -5.47 2.68 -12.76
C GLU A 140 -5.11 2.35 -11.32
N GLY A 141 -5.34 3.31 -10.42
CA GLY A 141 -5.10 3.11 -9.01
C GLY A 141 -5.46 4.33 -8.19
N GLU A 142 -5.38 4.15 -6.89
CA GLU A 142 -5.64 5.18 -5.89
C GLU A 142 -4.65 5.00 -4.73
N PHE A 143 -4.20 6.11 -4.15
CA PHE A 143 -3.46 6.09 -2.88
C PHE A 143 -3.75 7.33 -2.04
N VAL A 144 -3.49 7.23 -0.73
CA VAL A 144 -3.62 8.34 0.22
C VAL A 144 -2.24 8.88 0.56
N VAL A 145 -2.06 10.19 0.40
CA VAL A 145 -0.84 10.88 0.81
C VAL A 145 -0.81 10.95 2.34
N THR A 146 0.23 10.41 2.98
CA THR A 146 0.30 10.29 4.45
C THR A 146 0.78 11.58 5.14
N GLU A 147 1.50 12.43 4.42
CA GLU A 147 2.13 13.66 4.92
C GLU A 147 1.88 14.84 3.96
N ALA A 148 2.04 16.08 4.41
CA ALA A 148 1.91 17.22 3.52
C ALA A 148 3.23 17.49 2.78
N GLY A 149 3.20 17.79 1.48
CA GLY A 149 4.40 18.05 0.67
C GLY A 149 4.06 18.40 -0.79
N GLU A 150 5.08 18.56 -1.64
CA GLU A 150 4.90 18.76 -3.09
C GLU A 150 4.66 17.43 -3.81
N LEU A 151 3.49 17.24 -4.40
CA LEU A 151 3.19 16.04 -5.19
C LEU A 151 3.73 16.19 -6.62
N LYS A 152 4.50 15.20 -7.07
CA LYS A 152 5.01 15.09 -8.44
C LYS A 152 4.81 13.69 -8.98
N VAL A 153 4.70 13.55 -10.29
CA VAL A 153 4.83 12.27 -11.00
C VAL A 153 6.04 12.32 -11.92
N PHE A 154 6.76 11.21 -12.00
CA PHE A 154 7.81 10.99 -12.99
C PHE A 154 7.35 9.93 -13.98
N ALA A 155 7.20 10.33 -15.24
CA ALA A 155 6.96 9.43 -16.35
C ALA A 155 8.30 8.83 -16.79
N ALA A 156 8.63 7.65 -16.28
CA ALA A 156 9.84 6.92 -16.67
C ALA A 156 9.70 6.34 -18.09
N ASP A 157 8.47 6.05 -18.52
CA ASP A 157 8.16 5.61 -19.88
C ASP A 157 7.27 6.61 -20.64
N SER A 158 6.84 6.24 -21.85
CA SER A 158 6.03 7.04 -22.77
C SER A 158 4.56 6.88 -22.40
N ALA A 159 4.22 7.44 -21.25
CA ALA A 159 2.92 7.29 -20.64
C ALA A 159 2.06 8.55 -20.80
N GLY A 160 0.76 8.37 -20.58
CA GLY A 160 -0.20 9.46 -20.46
C GLY A 160 -1.09 9.25 -19.25
N PHE A 161 -1.29 10.30 -18.46
CA PHE A 161 -1.98 10.22 -17.17
C PHE A 161 -3.21 11.14 -17.12
N TRP A 162 -4.28 10.63 -16.52
CA TRP A 162 -5.39 11.41 -15.97
C TRP A 162 -5.33 11.29 -14.46
N ILE A 163 -4.97 12.37 -13.79
CA ILE A 163 -4.72 12.38 -12.35
C ILE A 163 -5.70 13.36 -11.70
N LYS A 164 -6.43 12.88 -10.69
CA LYS A 164 -7.20 13.72 -9.79
C LYS A 164 -6.47 13.81 -8.46
N VAL A 165 -6.30 15.04 -7.99
CA VAL A 165 -5.51 15.33 -6.80
C VAL A 165 -6.41 16.00 -5.77
N CYS A 166 -6.58 15.33 -4.63
CA CYS A 166 -7.29 15.84 -3.46
C CYS A 166 -8.78 16.19 -3.70
N ASP A 167 -9.44 15.53 -4.66
CA ASP A 167 -10.91 15.60 -4.79
C ASP A 167 -11.58 15.05 -3.52
N THR A 168 -10.95 14.05 -2.90
CA THR A 168 -11.28 13.53 -1.57
C THR A 168 -10.11 13.77 -0.63
N VAL A 169 -10.40 14.24 0.59
CA VAL A 169 -9.43 14.36 1.68
C VAL A 169 -9.92 13.54 2.86
N ILE A 170 -9.20 12.47 3.18
CA ILE A 170 -9.48 11.64 4.35
C ILE A 170 -8.75 12.25 5.52
N GLN A 171 -9.49 12.71 6.52
CA GLN A 171 -8.86 13.17 7.75
C GLN A 171 -8.14 11.97 8.39
N PRO A 172 -6.81 12.04 8.61
CA PRO A 172 -6.11 10.95 9.27
C PRO A 172 -6.75 10.75 10.64
N THR A 173 -7.31 9.57 10.85
CA THR A 173 -7.80 9.20 12.18
C THR A 173 -6.57 9.18 13.07
N ALA A 174 -6.57 9.95 14.16
CA ALA A 174 -5.43 9.97 15.07
C ALA A 174 -5.14 8.52 15.50
N THR A 175 -4.03 7.97 15.01
CA THR A 175 -3.57 6.65 15.43
C THR A 175 -3.50 6.68 16.94
N PRO A 176 -4.22 5.81 17.67
CA PRO A 176 -4.20 5.84 19.12
C PRO A 176 -2.76 5.68 19.56
N THR A 177 -2.22 6.70 20.22
CA THR A 177 -0.88 6.62 20.80
C THR A 177 -0.91 5.47 21.79
N MET A 178 -0.27 4.36 21.44
CA MET A 178 -0.08 3.23 22.35
C MET A 178 0.81 3.73 23.49
N ILE A 179 0.18 4.11 24.60
CA ILE A 179 0.91 4.39 25.84
C ILE A 179 1.34 3.05 26.39
N PHE A 180 2.57 2.64 26.08
CA PHE A 180 3.20 1.53 26.76
C PHE A 180 3.34 1.91 28.23
N THR A 181 2.42 1.40 29.05
CA THR A 181 2.59 1.42 30.50
C THR A 181 3.71 0.45 30.78
N GLU A 182 4.88 0.95 31.18
CA GLU A 182 6.00 0.10 31.57
C GLU A 182 5.49 -0.91 32.61
N THR A 183 5.43 -2.17 32.21
CA THR A 183 5.12 -3.24 33.15
C THR A 183 6.31 -3.33 34.09
N PRO A 184 6.13 -3.21 35.42
CA PRO A 184 7.25 -3.24 36.34
C PRO A 184 8.01 -4.55 36.16
N THR A 185 9.28 -4.44 35.75
CA THR A 185 10.19 -5.58 35.67
C THR A 185 10.37 -6.14 37.08
N VAL A 186 9.65 -7.22 37.38
CA VAL A 186 9.85 -7.99 38.60
C VAL A 186 11.14 -8.76 38.39
N THR A 187 12.24 -8.31 38.97
CA THR A 187 13.50 -9.08 39.01
C THR A 187 13.23 -10.39 39.75
N PRO A 188 13.23 -11.56 39.09
CA PRO A 188 13.05 -12.82 39.79
C PRO A 188 14.27 -13.05 40.69
N THR A 189 14.06 -12.99 41.99
CA THR A 189 15.05 -13.44 42.97
C THR A 189 15.05 -14.95 42.90
N GLN A 190 16.01 -15.54 42.18
CA GLN A 190 16.19 -16.99 42.16
C GLN A 190 16.76 -17.44 43.50
N GLU A 191 15.90 -17.99 44.36
CA GLU A 191 16.33 -18.78 45.51
C GLU A 191 16.69 -20.18 45.01
N VAL A 192 17.98 -20.40 44.77
CA VAL A 192 18.53 -21.71 44.41
C VAL A 192 18.42 -22.62 45.63
N THR A 193 17.36 -23.41 45.70
CA THR A 193 17.25 -24.49 46.68
C THR A 193 18.01 -25.70 46.13
N GLU A 194 19.19 -25.98 46.68
CA GLU A 194 19.96 -27.17 46.30
C GLU A 194 19.15 -28.43 46.62
N THR A 195 18.81 -29.18 45.57
CA THR A 195 18.15 -30.48 45.68
C THR A 195 19.21 -31.55 45.94
N PRO A 196 19.10 -32.37 47.00
CA PRO A 196 20.10 -33.39 47.29
C PRO A 196 20.14 -34.46 46.18
N SER A 197 21.36 -34.77 45.77
CA SER A 197 21.70 -35.78 44.76
C SER A 197 21.21 -37.19 45.15
N PRO A 198 20.53 -37.94 44.26
CA PRO A 198 20.11 -39.30 44.55
C PRO A 198 21.31 -40.26 44.57
N THR A 199 21.40 -41.04 45.65
CA THR A 199 22.37 -42.13 45.80
C THR A 199 22.02 -43.29 44.85
N PRO A 200 22.98 -43.83 44.08
CA PRO A 200 22.70 -44.93 43.15
C PRO A 200 22.44 -46.22 43.93
N THR A 201 21.24 -46.78 43.75
CA THR A 201 20.88 -48.11 44.27
C THR A 201 21.07 -49.14 43.16
N GLU A 202 21.81 -50.20 43.51
CA GLU A 202 22.20 -51.33 42.66
C GLU A 202 20.97 -52.16 42.20
N PRO A 203 20.98 -52.77 40.99
CA PRO A 203 19.85 -53.54 40.51
C PRO A 203 19.88 -54.98 41.07
N ALA A 204 18.90 -55.31 41.89
CA ALA A 204 18.59 -56.68 42.28
C ALA A 204 17.58 -57.30 41.31
N THR A 205 17.84 -58.57 41.02
CA THR A 205 17.26 -59.47 40.02
C THR A 205 15.75 -59.65 40.03
N THR A 206 15.22 -59.93 38.83
CA THR A 206 13.93 -60.53 38.44
C THR A 206 13.45 -61.65 39.39
N PRO A 207 12.12 -61.86 39.54
CA PRO A 207 11.41 -62.71 38.57
C PRO A 207 9.99 -62.24 38.17
N GLU A 208 9.64 -62.73 36.98
CA GLU A 208 8.34 -62.89 36.34
C GLU A 208 7.15 -63.14 37.28
N VAL A 209 6.08 -62.33 37.14
CA VAL A 209 4.69 -62.74 37.40
C VAL A 209 3.74 -62.03 36.43
N THR A 210 3.03 -62.84 35.66
CA THR A 210 1.85 -62.52 34.85
C THR A 210 0.66 -62.13 35.72
N ALA A 211 0.01 -60.99 35.47
CA ALA A 211 -1.43 -60.79 35.70
C ALA A 211 -1.95 -59.53 35.00
N THR A 212 -2.90 -59.73 34.08
CA THR A 212 -3.90 -58.75 33.63
C THR A 212 -4.90 -58.53 34.77
N PRO A 213 -5.28 -57.26 35.08
CA PRO A 213 -6.61 -56.84 34.65
C PRO A 213 -6.74 -55.36 34.24
N THR A 214 -7.72 -55.18 33.38
CA THR A 214 -8.44 -53.97 32.97
C THR A 214 -8.78 -53.04 34.14
N GLY A 215 -8.53 -51.75 33.95
CA GLY A 215 -9.03 -50.67 34.81
C GLY A 215 -9.03 -49.36 34.03
N GLU A 216 -10.19 -48.97 33.51
CA GLU A 216 -10.47 -47.59 33.11
C GLU A 216 -10.32 -46.68 34.33
N ILE A 217 -9.51 -45.63 34.19
CA ILE A 217 -9.58 -44.48 35.09
C ILE A 217 -9.58 -43.24 34.22
N MET A 218 -10.76 -42.65 34.11
CA MET A 218 -11.00 -41.32 33.59
C MET A 218 -10.69 -40.33 34.71
N GLU A 219 -9.63 -39.56 34.54
CA GLU A 219 -9.32 -38.42 35.40
C GLU A 219 -9.39 -37.16 34.52
N THR A 220 -10.44 -36.38 34.75
CA THR A 220 -10.64 -35.03 34.23
C THR A 220 -9.96 -34.06 35.20
N PRO A 221 -8.98 -33.24 34.78
CA PRO A 221 -8.60 -32.09 35.56
C PRO A 221 -9.49 -30.90 35.16
N GLU A 222 -10.44 -30.57 36.03
CA GLU A 222 -11.12 -29.29 36.06
C GLU A 222 -10.17 -28.27 36.72
N SER A 223 -9.64 -27.31 35.97
CA SER A 223 -8.96 -26.15 36.54
C SER A 223 -9.84 -24.92 36.45
N THR A 224 -10.57 -24.65 37.52
CA THR A 224 -11.33 -23.41 37.70
C THR A 224 -10.50 -22.45 38.54
N ALA A 225 -9.93 -21.42 37.90
CA ALA A 225 -9.33 -20.29 38.57
C ALA A 225 -9.97 -19.00 38.07
N THR A 226 -10.99 -18.54 38.80
CA THR A 226 -11.57 -17.20 38.64
C THR A 226 -10.86 -16.26 39.62
N ALA A 227 -10.02 -15.37 39.11
CA ALA A 227 -9.49 -14.24 39.87
C ALA A 227 -10.20 -12.96 39.41
N THR A 228 -11.20 -12.52 40.20
CA THR A 228 -11.83 -11.21 40.03
C THR A 228 -11.04 -10.19 40.85
N ALA A 229 -10.23 -9.37 40.18
CA ALA A 229 -9.62 -8.19 40.79
C ALA A 229 -10.49 -6.96 40.50
N THR A 230 -11.26 -6.51 41.49
CA THR A 230 -11.96 -5.22 41.45
C THR A 230 -11.00 -4.12 41.89
N ALA A 231 -10.45 -3.37 40.94
CA ALA A 231 -9.69 -2.15 41.24
C ALA A 231 -10.67 -1.00 41.50
N VAL A 232 -10.68 -0.49 42.72
CA VAL A 232 -11.39 0.75 43.09
C VAL A 232 -10.44 1.91 42.81
N ILE A 233 -10.64 2.62 41.70
CA ILE A 233 -9.91 3.86 41.43
C ILE A 233 -10.59 4.99 42.21
N THR A 234 -9.91 5.49 43.23
CA THR A 234 -10.34 6.69 43.96
C THR A 234 -9.79 7.91 43.24
N GLU A 235 -10.65 8.62 42.51
CA GLU A 235 -10.28 9.88 41.87
C GLU A 235 -10.00 10.95 42.94
N THR A 236 -8.75 11.39 43.01
CA THR A 236 -8.37 12.56 43.80
C THR A 236 -8.47 13.78 42.88
N PRO A 237 -9.29 14.80 43.17
CA PRO A 237 -9.39 15.98 42.34
C PRO A 237 -8.09 16.78 42.41
N ILE A 238 -7.35 16.80 41.30
CA ILE A 238 -6.19 17.67 41.13
C ILE A 238 -6.65 19.02 40.58
N THR A 239 -6.49 20.06 41.40
CA THR A 239 -6.68 21.46 40.98
C THR A 239 -5.48 21.90 40.13
N PRO A 240 -5.66 22.26 38.84
CA PRO A 240 -4.54 22.68 38.01
C PRO A 240 -4.03 24.05 38.49
N THR A 241 -2.82 24.07 39.04
CA THR A 241 -2.08 25.31 39.27
C THR A 241 -1.33 25.63 37.99
N ALA A 242 -1.75 26.68 37.29
CA ALA A 242 -1.07 27.17 36.09
C ALA A 242 0.27 27.80 36.47
N THR A 243 1.33 27.00 36.51
CA THR A 243 2.70 27.49 36.51
C THR A 243 3.07 27.82 35.06
N ALA A 244 3.35 29.09 34.77
CA ALA A 244 3.88 29.52 33.48
C ALA A 244 5.23 28.84 33.24
N VAL A 245 5.23 27.79 32.42
CA VAL A 245 6.43 27.06 32.04
C VAL A 245 7.10 27.86 30.92
N SER A 246 8.31 28.36 31.20
CA SER A 246 9.19 28.92 30.19
C SER A 246 9.41 27.87 29.09
N ALA A 247 9.19 28.26 27.84
CA ALA A 247 9.33 27.40 26.66
C ALA A 247 10.68 26.68 26.70
N THR A 248 10.64 25.39 27.05
CA THR A 248 11.77 24.49 26.88
C THR A 248 11.80 24.14 25.40
N ALA A 249 12.94 24.37 24.75
CA ALA A 249 13.11 24.11 23.32
C ALA A 249 12.64 22.69 23.01
N THR A 250 11.68 22.58 22.08
CA THR A 250 11.29 21.31 21.47
C THR A 250 12.56 20.65 20.96
N PRO A 251 12.91 19.42 21.37
CA PRO A 251 14.04 18.73 20.79
C PRO A 251 13.79 18.61 19.29
N GLU A 252 14.69 19.21 18.51
CA GLU A 252 14.71 19.09 17.07
C GLU A 252 15.05 17.62 16.76
N LEU A 253 14.03 16.85 16.39
CA LEU A 253 14.22 15.52 15.86
C LEU A 253 14.88 15.68 14.49
N THR A 254 16.21 15.66 14.45
CA THR A 254 16.92 15.49 13.19
C THR A 254 16.70 14.04 12.74
N PRO A 255 15.95 13.77 11.66
CA PRO A 255 15.82 12.41 11.15
C PRO A 255 17.21 11.94 10.75
N THR A 256 17.78 11.04 11.55
CA THR A 256 19.01 10.36 11.16
C THR A 256 18.61 9.33 10.11
N ALA A 257 18.77 9.70 8.84
CA ALA A 257 18.59 8.80 7.70
C ALA A 257 19.62 7.66 7.81
N THR A 258 19.29 6.65 8.60
CA THR A 258 19.98 5.36 8.60
C THR A 258 19.31 4.57 7.49
N LYS A 259 19.53 4.98 6.24
CA LYS A 259 18.99 4.31 5.07
C LYS A 259 19.76 3.00 4.94
N GLU A 260 19.39 1.99 5.73
CA GLU A 260 19.76 0.62 5.43
C GLU A 260 19.41 0.36 3.97
N PRO A 261 20.31 -0.30 3.20
CA PRO A 261 20.02 -0.66 1.81
C PRO A 261 18.66 -1.35 1.76
N ARG A 262 17.76 -0.86 0.87
CA ARG A 262 16.53 -1.58 0.59
C ARG A 262 16.94 -2.91 -0.05
N LEU A 263 16.69 -4.01 0.65
CA LEU A 263 16.96 -5.34 0.14
C LEU A 263 15.75 -5.79 -0.67
N ASP A 264 16.02 -6.37 -1.84
CA ASP A 264 14.97 -6.91 -2.70
C ASP A 264 14.16 -7.96 -1.94
N SER A 265 12.84 -7.78 -1.98
CA SER A 265 11.89 -8.69 -1.35
C SER A 265 10.96 -9.21 -2.43
N CYS A 266 10.37 -10.37 -2.22
CA CYS A 266 9.38 -10.90 -3.14
C CYS A 266 8.25 -11.61 -2.41
N LEU A 267 7.08 -11.69 -3.03
CA LEU A 267 5.97 -12.46 -2.50
C LEU A 267 5.30 -13.29 -3.57
N ARG A 268 4.52 -14.28 -3.16
CA ARG A 268 3.57 -14.98 -4.04
C ARG A 268 2.26 -15.23 -3.29
N PHE A 269 1.15 -15.14 -4.01
CA PHE A 269 -0.15 -15.59 -3.54
C PHE A 269 -0.26 -17.08 -3.84
N ASN A 270 -0.41 -17.93 -2.82
CA ASN A 270 -0.37 -19.38 -2.98
C ASN A 270 -1.58 -20.08 -2.36
N PHE A 271 -2.31 -20.86 -3.14
CA PHE A 271 -3.45 -21.66 -2.68
C PHE A 271 -3.10 -23.13 -2.39
N ASP A 272 -1.84 -23.56 -2.63
CA ASP A 272 -1.45 -24.96 -2.50
C ASP A 272 -1.73 -25.55 -1.11
N VAL A 273 -1.53 -24.76 -0.04
CA VAL A 273 -1.67 -25.26 1.34
C VAL A 273 -3.12 -25.30 1.81
N SER A 274 -3.98 -24.38 1.36
CA SER A 274 -5.41 -24.41 1.68
C SER A 274 -6.15 -25.52 0.93
N GLY A 275 -5.64 -25.91 -0.24
CA GLY A 275 -6.33 -26.86 -1.14
C GLY A 275 -7.44 -26.21 -1.96
N ASP A 276 -7.59 -24.89 -1.85
CA ASP A 276 -8.48 -24.08 -2.65
C ASP A 276 -7.89 -23.78 -4.03
N VAL A 277 -8.65 -23.04 -4.83
CA VAL A 277 -8.16 -22.42 -6.07
C VAL A 277 -8.60 -20.97 -6.13
N ALA A 278 -7.85 -20.16 -6.86
CA ALA A 278 -8.21 -18.78 -7.14
C ALA A 278 -9.55 -18.71 -7.88
N LYS A 279 -10.37 -17.74 -7.52
CA LYS A 279 -11.49 -17.24 -8.33
C LYS A 279 -10.99 -16.12 -9.21
N ARG A 280 -11.66 -15.89 -10.36
CA ARG A 280 -11.34 -14.76 -11.22
C ARG A 280 -11.46 -13.44 -10.42
N GLY A 281 -10.43 -12.60 -10.47
CA GLY A 281 -10.44 -11.29 -9.83
C GLY A 281 -9.06 -10.79 -9.40
N LEU A 282 -9.06 -9.68 -8.68
CA LEU A 282 -7.84 -9.02 -8.20
C LEU A 282 -7.55 -9.41 -6.75
N TYR A 283 -6.32 -9.84 -6.50
CA TYR A 283 -5.79 -10.14 -5.17
C TYR A 283 -4.80 -9.05 -4.80
N VAL A 284 -4.91 -8.53 -3.57
CA VAL A 284 -4.07 -7.45 -3.07
C VAL A 284 -3.44 -7.85 -1.75
N ALA A 285 -2.11 -7.86 -1.70
CA ALA A 285 -1.36 -7.96 -0.46
C ALA A 285 -1.13 -6.54 0.08
N GLN A 286 -1.56 -6.32 1.32
CA GLN A 286 -1.52 -5.01 1.97
C GLN A 286 -0.98 -5.15 3.40
N GLU A 287 -0.11 -4.23 3.82
CA GLU A 287 0.27 -4.13 5.24
C GLU A 287 -0.98 -3.83 6.09
N THR A 288 -1.00 -4.28 7.35
CA THR A 288 -2.13 -3.99 8.26
C THR A 288 -2.38 -2.49 8.48
N GLY A 289 -1.41 -1.64 8.14
CA GLY A 289 -1.54 -0.17 8.11
C GLY A 289 -2.19 0.40 6.84
N GLY A 290 -2.62 -0.44 5.90
CA GLY A 290 -3.28 -0.02 4.64
C GLY A 290 -2.31 0.20 3.47
N ARG A 291 -1.00 0.03 3.66
CA ARG A 291 -0.02 0.20 2.57
C ARG A 291 -0.09 -0.97 1.60
N HIS A 292 -0.34 -0.68 0.33
CA HIS A 292 -0.28 -1.65 -0.76
C HIS A 292 1.15 -2.19 -0.95
N LEU A 293 1.29 -3.49 -1.18
CA LEU A 293 2.57 -4.14 -1.45
C LEU A 293 2.64 -4.78 -2.83
N ALA A 294 1.61 -5.54 -3.20
CA ALA A 294 1.53 -6.20 -4.50
C ALA A 294 0.08 -6.50 -4.87
N SER A 295 -0.15 -6.64 -6.18
CA SER A 295 -1.42 -7.07 -6.75
C SER A 295 -1.21 -8.23 -7.73
N TRP A 296 -2.21 -9.10 -7.84
CA TRP A 296 -2.25 -10.17 -8.82
C TRP A 296 -3.66 -10.35 -9.35
N TYR A 297 -3.83 -10.33 -10.67
CA TYR A 297 -5.09 -10.73 -11.29
C TYR A 297 -5.02 -12.22 -11.63
N ALA A 298 -5.91 -13.01 -11.05
CA ALA A 298 -5.99 -14.44 -11.31
C ALA A 298 -7.20 -14.78 -12.17
N GLU A 299 -7.06 -15.83 -12.98
CA GLU A 299 -8.19 -16.52 -13.59
C GLU A 299 -8.71 -17.62 -12.66
N GLU A 300 -9.95 -18.05 -12.89
CA GLU A 300 -10.55 -19.14 -12.11
C GLU A 300 -9.75 -20.45 -12.27
N GLY A 301 -9.45 -21.10 -11.15
CA GLY A 301 -8.72 -22.37 -11.10
C GLY A 301 -7.20 -22.25 -10.99
N TRP A 302 -6.64 -21.04 -10.95
CA TRP A 302 -5.21 -20.85 -10.72
C TRP A 302 -4.81 -21.19 -9.28
N GLN A 303 -3.58 -21.67 -9.08
CA GLN A 303 -3.07 -22.08 -7.76
C GLN A 303 -2.01 -21.15 -7.18
N ASP A 304 -1.25 -20.43 -8.02
CA ASP A 304 -0.14 -19.58 -7.59
C ASP A 304 0.03 -18.39 -8.56
N SER A 305 0.44 -17.23 -8.05
CA SER A 305 0.77 -16.02 -8.84
C SER A 305 2.12 -16.07 -9.56
N GLY A 306 2.98 -17.01 -9.21
CA GLY A 306 4.42 -16.88 -9.36
C GLY A 306 5.01 -15.89 -8.35
N TRP A 307 6.33 -15.74 -8.36
CA TRP A 307 7.02 -14.75 -7.55
C TRP A 307 6.87 -13.34 -8.13
N ILE A 308 6.38 -12.42 -7.31
CA ILE A 308 6.30 -10.99 -7.56
C ILE A 308 7.48 -10.34 -6.84
N GLU A 309 8.47 -9.90 -7.60
CA GLU A 309 9.74 -9.35 -7.10
C GLU A 309 9.66 -7.83 -6.89
N GLY A 310 10.63 -7.27 -6.16
CA GLY A 310 10.78 -5.82 -6.02
C GLY A 310 9.77 -5.14 -5.09
N ILE A 311 9.11 -5.89 -4.21
CA ILE A 311 8.16 -5.30 -3.26
C ILE A 311 8.90 -4.46 -2.19
N ASP A 312 8.38 -3.28 -1.88
CA ASP A 312 8.97 -2.37 -0.90
C ASP A 312 8.27 -2.51 0.46
N ILE A 313 8.97 -3.15 1.41
CA ILE A 313 8.46 -3.39 2.77
C ILE A 313 8.94 -2.26 3.70
N THR A 314 7.99 -1.60 4.37
CA THR A 314 8.25 -0.38 5.16
C THR A 314 9.25 -0.59 6.31
N PHE A 315 9.10 -1.70 7.03
CA PHE A 315 9.90 -2.06 8.20
C PHE A 315 10.72 -3.32 7.92
N PRO A 316 11.67 -3.71 8.80
CA PRO A 316 12.38 -4.98 8.63
C PRO A 316 11.43 -6.18 8.51
N SER A 317 10.25 -6.10 9.15
CA SER A 317 9.15 -7.04 8.95
C SER A 317 7.81 -6.35 9.19
N VAL A 318 6.77 -6.78 8.49
CA VAL A 318 5.42 -6.23 8.55
C VAL A 318 4.39 -7.35 8.61
N TYR A 319 3.24 -7.08 9.23
CA TYR A 319 2.06 -7.94 9.11
C TYR A 319 1.28 -7.54 7.87
N VAL A 320 0.69 -8.53 7.20
CA VAL A 320 -0.08 -8.33 5.98
C VAL A 320 -1.38 -9.11 5.99
N HIS A 321 -2.39 -8.56 5.33
CA HIS A 321 -3.60 -9.27 4.96
C HIS A 321 -3.73 -9.32 3.43
N VAL A 322 -4.54 -10.26 2.94
CA VAL A 322 -4.84 -10.40 1.51
C VAL A 322 -6.31 -10.10 1.27
N LEU A 323 -6.58 -9.18 0.34
CA LEU A 323 -7.92 -8.80 -0.09
C LEU A 323 -8.19 -9.35 -1.49
N TYR A 324 -9.41 -9.82 -1.73
CA TYR A 324 -9.91 -10.25 -3.02
C TYR A 324 -11.05 -9.34 -3.48
N TYR A 325 -10.95 -8.87 -4.72
CA TYR A 325 -11.95 -8.07 -5.41
C TYR A 325 -12.48 -8.85 -6.61
N SER A 326 -13.78 -9.17 -6.61
CA SER A 326 -14.42 -9.84 -7.75
C SER A 326 -14.67 -8.90 -8.94
N GLY A 327 -14.55 -7.60 -8.73
CA GLY A 327 -14.73 -6.56 -9.75
C GLY A 327 -14.46 -5.16 -9.17
N PRO A 328 -14.48 -4.11 -10.01
CA PRO A 328 -14.07 -2.74 -9.64
C PRO A 328 -14.89 -2.13 -8.49
N ASP A 329 -16.19 -2.44 -8.42
CA ASP A 329 -17.12 -1.87 -7.43
C ASP A 329 -17.47 -2.85 -6.30
N ALA A 330 -16.80 -4.00 -6.23
CA ALA A 330 -17.10 -5.02 -5.23
C ALA A 330 -16.40 -4.71 -3.90
N ASP A 331 -17.12 -4.87 -2.79
CA ASP A 331 -16.50 -4.86 -1.47
C ASP A 331 -15.41 -5.95 -1.39
N PRO A 332 -14.21 -5.63 -0.89
CA PRO A 332 -13.15 -6.62 -0.79
C PRO A 332 -13.50 -7.71 0.21
N LEU A 333 -13.22 -8.96 -0.17
CA LEU A 333 -13.21 -10.09 0.74
C LEU A 333 -11.80 -10.28 1.30
N MET A 334 -11.65 -10.23 2.61
CA MET A 334 -10.39 -10.63 3.25
C MET A 334 -10.24 -12.15 3.19
N LEU A 335 -9.15 -12.63 2.62
CA LEU A 335 -8.84 -14.05 2.55
C LEU A 335 -8.18 -14.51 3.85
N GLN A 336 -8.36 -15.79 4.17
CA GLN A 336 -7.67 -16.42 5.28
C GLN A 336 -6.22 -16.67 4.88
N ILE A 337 -5.28 -16.30 5.73
CA ILE A 337 -3.88 -16.73 5.61
C ILE A 337 -3.72 -18.01 6.43
N VAL A 338 -3.39 -19.12 5.77
CA VAL A 338 -3.31 -20.45 6.40
C VAL A 338 -1.98 -20.71 7.10
N ASN A 339 -0.98 -19.85 6.86
CA ASN A 339 0.29 -19.83 7.57
C ASN A 339 0.52 -18.48 8.31
N PRO A 340 -0.39 -18.06 9.19
CA PRO A 340 -0.31 -16.73 9.78
C PRO A 340 0.90 -16.61 10.72
N ALA A 341 1.26 -15.37 11.02
CA ALA A 341 2.24 -15.09 12.04
C ALA A 341 1.75 -15.59 13.42
N PRO A 342 2.68 -15.90 14.36
CA PRO A 342 2.29 -16.42 15.66
C PRO A 342 1.32 -15.50 16.41
N ASN A 343 0.17 -16.06 16.80
CA ASN A 343 -0.90 -15.37 17.54
C ASN A 343 -1.64 -14.27 16.77
N THR A 344 -1.61 -14.30 15.43
CA THR A 344 -2.40 -13.41 14.57
C THR A 344 -3.19 -14.23 13.53
N ASN A 345 -4.06 -13.55 12.76
CA ASN A 345 -4.63 -14.10 11.53
C ASN A 345 -3.94 -13.53 10.27
N ASP A 346 -2.95 -12.66 10.48
CA ASP A 346 -2.24 -11.94 9.43
C ASP A 346 -1.00 -12.73 9.02
N GLY A 347 -0.62 -12.62 7.75
CA GLY A 347 0.67 -13.07 7.26
C GLY A 347 1.78 -12.15 7.76
N TRP A 348 3.02 -12.52 7.44
CA TRP A 348 4.17 -11.67 7.70
C TRP A 348 5.11 -11.70 6.50
N LEU A 349 5.68 -10.54 6.22
CA LEU A 349 6.72 -10.36 5.20
C LEU A 349 7.93 -9.70 5.85
N SER A 350 9.11 -10.06 5.39
CA SER A 350 10.36 -9.47 5.84
C SER A 350 11.18 -8.95 4.67
N ARG A 351 11.85 -7.82 4.91
CA ARG A 351 12.71 -7.21 3.91
C ARG A 351 13.90 -8.12 3.57
N GLY A 352 14.23 -8.23 2.29
CA GLY A 352 15.36 -9.03 1.80
C GLY A 352 15.06 -10.51 1.66
N MET A 353 13.78 -10.91 1.73
CA MET A 353 13.36 -12.30 1.65
C MET A 353 12.13 -12.46 0.75
N CYS A 354 11.96 -13.69 0.28
CA CYS A 354 10.83 -14.12 -0.53
C CYS A 354 9.85 -14.93 0.31
N HIS A 355 8.58 -14.54 0.28
CA HIS A 355 7.53 -15.14 1.12
C HIS A 355 6.37 -15.69 0.31
N ALA A 356 5.92 -16.90 0.67
CA ALA A 356 4.64 -17.41 0.22
C ALA A 356 3.54 -16.98 1.20
N LEU A 357 2.58 -16.19 0.72
CA LEU A 357 1.34 -15.96 1.43
C LEU A 357 0.41 -17.11 1.10
N GLU A 358 0.35 -18.10 2.00
CA GLU A 358 -0.52 -19.25 1.83
C GLU A 358 -1.94 -18.79 2.18
N ILE A 359 -2.82 -18.74 1.19
CA ILE A 359 -4.17 -18.16 1.29
C ILE A 359 -5.25 -19.18 0.99
N GLY A 360 -6.42 -18.97 1.58
CA GLY A 360 -7.64 -19.77 1.37
C GLY A 360 -8.90 -18.93 1.48
N TRP A 361 -10.01 -19.47 0.99
CA TRP A 361 -11.32 -18.89 1.21
C TRP A 361 -11.73 -19.10 2.67
N ALA A 362 -12.32 -18.08 3.30
CA ALA A 362 -12.89 -18.25 4.62
C ALA A 362 -14.11 -19.19 4.52
N ASP A 363 -14.08 -20.28 5.31
CA ASP A 363 -15.16 -21.28 5.42
C ASP A 363 -16.50 -20.71 5.94
#